data_AF-E8LB48-F1
#
_entry.id   AF-E8LB48-F1
#
_cell.length_a   1.000
_cell.length_b   1.000
_cell.length_c   1.000
_cell.angle_alpha   90.00
_cell.angle_beta   90.00
_cell.angle_gamma   90.00
#
_symmetry.space_group_name_H-M   'P 1'
#
loop_
_entity.id
_entity.type
_entity.pdbx_description
1 polymer ?
#
loop_
_entity_poly.entity_id
_entity_poly.type
_entity_poly.pdbx_seq_one_letter_code
_entity_poly.pdbx_strand_id
1 'polypeptide(L)'
;MMRKLLSVLACIGVMLMSQNAYAAMSYDQALQYQSMHSEEVKAFTNKVKDIYGEKNKCRYFGMMNGKRGHFNSGGGLGQRTLLNFLVDYGFENIQSEPYAYIRWIADLAGRPDKGYEPKYLNIVFADNYVKRFPLQGWEYHFITGPWFTSAHQYDGRIKLTDVDLYEMSKHGNVLAISIDAGDGSIVNFFYSGDKNKTEKQWFNNGVKHALKILEINDETMEAKLAETQKLAEQERVAKLRAEVEAEIKADAEKEAMRKQILAEMEAKKH
;
A
#
# COMPACT_ATOMS: atom_id res chain seq x y z
N MET A 1 -15.35 8.71 -44.36
CA MET A 1 -14.28 9.58 -43.80
C MET A 1 -14.51 10.04 -42.35
N MET A 2 -15.70 9.92 -41.76
CA MET A 2 -15.97 10.35 -40.36
C MET A 2 -15.44 9.42 -39.24
N ARG A 3 -15.20 8.13 -39.51
CA ARG A 3 -14.73 7.18 -38.47
C ARG A 3 -13.27 7.37 -38.05
N LYS A 4 -12.42 8.02 -38.86
CA LYS A 4 -11.01 8.28 -38.52
C LYS A 4 -10.80 9.58 -37.72
N LEU A 5 -11.79 10.48 -37.72
CA LEU A 5 -11.73 11.74 -36.96
C LEU A 5 -12.11 11.54 -35.48
N LEU A 6 -13.04 10.63 -35.17
CA LEU A 6 -13.39 10.31 -33.78
C LEU A 6 -12.25 9.64 -32.99
N SER A 7 -11.43 8.80 -33.64
CA SER A 7 -10.28 8.16 -32.98
C SER A 7 -9.14 9.14 -32.71
N VAL A 8 -8.98 10.17 -33.54
CA VAL A 8 -7.97 11.22 -33.34
C VAL A 8 -8.39 12.19 -32.24
N LEU A 9 -9.69 12.51 -32.15
CA LEU A 9 -10.24 13.31 -31.04
C LEU A 9 -10.20 12.56 -29.69
N ALA A 10 -10.38 11.24 -29.67
CA ALA A 10 -10.21 10.43 -28.46
C ALA A 10 -8.75 10.39 -27.97
N CYS A 11 -7.77 10.30 -28.89
CA CYS A 11 -6.35 10.37 -28.52
C CYS A 11 -5.93 11.79 -28.07
N ILE A 12 -6.51 12.84 -28.64
CA ILE A 12 -6.25 14.23 -28.22
C ILE A 12 -6.91 14.54 -26.87
N GLY A 13 -8.09 13.97 -26.59
CA GLY A 13 -8.74 14.08 -25.27
C GLY A 13 -7.98 13.37 -24.15
N VAL A 14 -7.31 12.25 -24.45
CA VAL A 14 -6.43 11.55 -23.49
C VAL A 14 -5.06 12.23 -23.35
N MET A 15 -4.56 12.89 -24.41
CA MET A 15 -3.31 13.67 -24.34
C MET A 15 -3.47 15.07 -23.73
N LEU A 16 -4.68 15.63 -23.66
CA LEU A 16 -4.93 16.93 -23.01
C LEU A 16 -5.21 16.80 -21.49
N MET A 17 -5.42 15.58 -20.99
CA MET A 17 -5.48 15.30 -19.54
C MET A 17 -4.09 15.12 -18.91
N SER A 18 -3.01 15.15 -19.69
CA SER A 18 -1.63 14.96 -19.19
C SER A 18 -0.84 16.28 -18.96
N GLN A 19 -1.51 17.44 -19.00
CA GLN A 19 -0.87 18.75 -18.77
C GLN A 19 -1.11 19.35 -17.37
N ASN A 20 -1.14 18.54 -16.31
CA ASN A 20 -0.90 19.00 -14.93
C ASN A 20 0.22 18.19 -14.26
N ALA A 21 1.27 17.86 -15.01
CA ALA A 21 2.34 16.94 -14.61
C ALA A 21 3.39 17.50 -13.63
N TYR A 22 3.01 18.50 -12.82
CA TYR A 22 3.69 18.86 -11.55
C TYR A 22 2.63 19.48 -10.64
N ALA A 23 1.83 18.63 -9.99
CA ALA A 23 0.86 19.05 -8.98
C ALA A 23 1.43 18.94 -7.55
N ALA A 24 2.75 18.78 -7.39
CA ALA A 24 3.37 18.75 -6.07
C ALA A 24 4.21 20.01 -5.88
N MET A 25 4.29 20.49 -4.63
CA MET A 25 5.21 21.55 -4.25
C MET A 25 6.61 21.22 -4.76
N SER A 26 7.32 22.21 -5.30
CA SER A 26 8.75 22.08 -5.55
C SER A 26 9.49 21.75 -4.26
N TYR A 27 10.68 21.18 -4.36
CA TYR A 27 11.47 20.83 -3.18
C TYR A 27 11.69 22.04 -2.24
N ASP A 28 11.92 23.23 -2.81
CA ASP A 28 12.12 24.46 -2.05
C ASP A 28 10.83 24.95 -1.38
N GLN A 29 9.69 24.83 -2.07
CA GLN A 29 8.37 25.11 -1.47
C GLN A 29 8.07 24.14 -0.32
N ALA A 30 8.39 22.86 -0.48
CA ALA A 30 8.23 21.85 0.57
C ALA A 30 9.18 22.10 1.76
N LEU A 31 10.40 22.60 1.53
CA LEU A 31 11.30 23.04 2.59
C LEU A 31 10.75 24.25 3.35
N GLN A 32 10.19 25.24 2.64
CA GLN A 32 9.52 26.38 3.28
C GLN A 32 8.32 25.91 4.10
N TYR A 33 7.48 25.03 3.54
CA TYR A 33 6.37 24.41 4.26
C TYR A 33 6.84 23.67 5.52
N GLN A 34 7.86 22.83 5.38
CA GLN A 34 8.47 22.11 6.50
C GLN A 34 9.00 23.05 7.58
N SER A 35 9.56 24.22 7.24
CA SER A 35 10.05 25.19 8.23
C SER A 35 8.93 25.72 9.14
N MET A 36 7.71 25.87 8.60
CA MET A 36 6.52 26.29 9.35
C MET A 36 5.90 25.14 10.17
N HIS A 37 6.14 23.89 9.78
CA HIS A 37 5.61 22.68 10.43
C HIS A 37 6.74 21.80 10.99
N SER A 38 7.80 22.43 11.51
CA SER A 38 9.06 21.74 11.76
C SER A 38 9.00 20.69 12.86
N GLU A 39 7.99 20.72 13.73
CA GLU A 39 7.75 19.70 14.77
C GLU A 39 7.16 18.41 14.20
N GLU A 40 6.39 18.52 13.11
CA GLU A 40 5.60 17.42 12.53
C GLU A 40 6.22 16.86 11.25
N VAL A 41 6.87 17.71 10.46
CA VAL A 41 7.51 17.35 9.19
C VAL A 41 9.02 17.53 9.31
N LYS A 42 9.79 16.51 8.92
CA LYS A 42 11.26 16.54 8.99
C LYS A 42 11.90 16.29 7.62
N ALA A 43 12.60 17.29 7.08
CA ALA A 43 13.40 17.13 5.88
C ALA A 43 14.70 16.37 6.17
N PHE A 44 15.10 15.47 5.27
CA PHE A 44 16.39 14.79 5.34
C PHE A 44 16.85 14.25 3.99
N THR A 45 18.13 13.89 3.92
CA THR A 45 18.72 13.24 2.76
C THR A 45 19.43 11.95 3.17
N ASN A 46 19.42 10.97 2.27
CA ASN A 46 20.22 9.75 2.41
C ASN A 46 20.96 9.47 1.09
N LYS A 47 22.17 8.92 1.18
CA LYS A 47 22.89 8.42 0.00
C LYS A 47 22.34 7.05 -0.39
N VAL A 48 21.69 6.96 -1.55
CA VAL A 48 21.10 5.73 -2.09
C VAL A 48 21.62 5.52 -3.51
N LYS A 49 21.70 4.26 -3.96
CA LYS A 49 22.03 3.98 -5.36
C LYS A 49 20.86 4.42 -6.24
N ASP A 50 21.13 5.14 -7.31
CA ASP A 50 20.15 5.49 -8.33
C ASP A 50 19.94 4.36 -9.34
N ILE A 51 19.15 4.65 -10.38
CA ILE A 51 18.83 3.70 -11.46
C ILE A 51 20.06 3.26 -12.26
N TYR A 52 21.18 3.98 -12.18
CA TYR A 52 22.45 3.66 -12.82
C TYR A 52 23.44 2.99 -11.84
N GLY A 53 23.03 2.78 -10.58
CA GLY A 53 23.84 2.17 -9.54
C GLY A 53 24.76 3.15 -8.80
N GLU A 54 24.70 4.44 -9.12
CA GLU A 54 25.55 5.49 -8.53
C GLU A 54 24.97 5.99 -7.20
N LYS A 55 25.84 6.21 -6.20
CA LYS A 55 25.40 6.69 -4.88
C LYS A 55 25.12 8.19 -4.91
N ASN A 56 23.84 8.54 -5.06
CA ASN A 56 23.37 9.92 -5.08
C ASN A 56 22.56 10.28 -3.83
N LYS A 57 22.46 11.58 -3.54
CA LYS A 57 21.64 12.08 -2.42
C LYS A 57 20.19 12.07 -2.85
N CYS A 58 19.39 11.24 -2.20
CA CYS A 58 17.93 11.26 -2.31
C CYS A 58 17.33 12.11 -1.20
N ARG A 59 16.30 12.89 -1.53
CA ARG A 59 15.66 13.89 -0.66
C ARG A 59 14.31 13.36 -0.16
N TYR A 60 14.07 13.50 1.13
CA TYR A 60 12.87 12.97 1.77
C TYR A 60 12.29 13.97 2.77
N PHE A 61 10.97 13.88 2.97
CA PHE A 61 10.29 14.46 4.12
C PHE A 61 9.64 13.33 4.93
N GLY A 62 9.98 13.26 6.21
CA GLY A 62 9.32 12.38 7.17
C GLY A 62 7.99 12.97 7.61
N MET A 63 6.92 12.20 7.42
CA MET A 63 5.54 12.55 7.78
C MET A 63 5.15 12.05 9.17
N MET A 64 6.04 11.30 9.83
CA MET A 64 5.94 10.94 11.25
C MET A 64 7.06 11.65 12.02
N ASN A 65 7.04 11.57 13.35
CA ASN A 65 8.11 12.17 14.15
C ASN A 65 9.47 11.56 13.84
N GLY A 66 10.26 12.31 13.07
CA GLY A 66 11.65 12.02 12.80
C GLY A 66 11.90 11.29 11.48
N LYS A 67 13.19 11.11 11.19
CA LYS A 67 13.69 10.57 9.92
C LYS A 67 13.54 9.05 9.81
N ARG A 68 13.44 8.36 10.94
CA ARG A 68 13.51 6.89 11.05
C ARG A 68 12.14 6.23 11.17
N GLY A 69 11.07 7.02 11.30
CA GLY A 69 9.76 6.50 11.65
C GLY A 69 9.71 6.03 13.11
N HIS A 70 8.72 5.21 13.42
CA HIS A 70 8.50 4.67 14.75
C HIS A 70 8.89 3.19 14.80
N PHE A 71 9.70 2.85 15.80
CA PHE A 71 10.13 1.49 16.09
C PHE A 71 9.44 1.00 17.36
N ASN A 72 8.74 -0.13 17.26
CA ASN A 72 8.19 -0.85 18.39
C ASN A 72 8.96 -2.15 18.60
N SER A 73 9.40 -2.36 19.83
CA SER A 73 9.86 -3.66 20.31
C SER A 73 8.81 -4.17 21.30
N GLY A 74 8.20 -5.32 21.00
CA GLY A 74 7.46 -6.05 22.03
C GLY A 74 8.39 -6.32 23.20
N GLY A 75 7.86 -6.26 24.42
CA GLY A 75 8.62 -6.44 25.67
C GLY A 75 9.22 -7.84 25.89
N GLY A 76 9.52 -8.57 24.82
CA GLY A 76 10.20 -9.86 24.81
C GLY A 76 11.13 -9.98 23.60
N LEU A 77 12.13 -10.85 23.72
CA LEU A 77 13.09 -11.15 22.66
C LEU A 77 12.36 -11.59 21.37
N GLY A 78 12.40 -10.80 20.30
CA GLY A 78 12.14 -11.29 18.94
C GLY A 78 10.95 -10.71 18.14
N GLN A 79 10.20 -9.73 18.64
CA GLN A 79 9.14 -9.07 17.85
C GLN A 79 9.39 -7.56 17.73
N ARG A 80 10.09 -7.18 16.67
CA ARG A 80 10.38 -5.79 16.34
C ARG A 80 9.59 -5.39 15.11
N THR A 81 8.99 -4.21 15.15
CA THR A 81 8.28 -3.63 14.03
C THR A 81 8.71 -2.19 13.84
N LEU A 82 8.85 -1.75 12.59
CA LEU A 82 9.10 -0.35 12.24
C LEU A 82 8.08 0.08 11.21
N LEU A 83 7.55 1.29 11.36
CA LEU A 83 6.79 1.97 10.33
C LEU A 83 7.37 3.36 10.12
N ASN A 84 7.53 3.76 8.87
CA ASN A 84 7.92 5.12 8.50
C ASN A 84 7.07 5.59 7.32
N PHE A 85 6.47 6.76 7.44
CA PHE A 85 5.70 7.37 6.37
C PHE A 85 6.48 8.58 5.82
N LEU A 86 6.79 8.53 4.52
CA LEU A 86 7.71 9.44 3.86
C LEU A 86 7.09 10.01 2.58
N VAL A 87 7.49 11.23 2.23
CA VAL A 87 7.41 11.77 0.87
C VAL A 87 8.81 11.76 0.26
N ASP A 88 8.97 11.08 -0.87
CA ASP A 88 10.19 10.97 -1.66
C ASP A 88 10.22 12.08 -2.71
N TYR A 89 11.29 12.88 -2.76
CA TYR A 89 11.53 13.90 -3.80
C TYR A 89 12.57 13.46 -4.84
N GLY A 90 12.99 12.20 -4.77
CA GLY A 90 14.01 11.62 -5.62
C GLY A 90 15.39 12.19 -5.40
N PHE A 91 16.27 11.88 -6.35
CA PHE A 91 17.65 12.31 -6.30
C PHE A 91 17.78 13.81 -6.58
N GLU A 92 18.75 14.45 -5.94
CA GLU A 92 19.04 15.88 -6.13
C GLU A 92 19.38 16.20 -7.61
N ASN A 93 20.02 15.27 -8.30
CA ASN A 93 20.49 15.38 -9.66
C ASN A 93 19.57 14.74 -10.72
N ILE A 94 18.47 14.10 -10.33
CA ILE A 94 17.54 13.44 -11.25
C ILE A 94 16.14 13.98 -10.98
N GLN A 95 15.53 14.57 -11.99
CA GLN A 95 14.17 15.04 -11.90
C GLN A 95 13.21 13.84 -11.81
N SER A 96 12.39 13.83 -10.77
CA SER A 96 11.35 12.84 -10.55
C SER A 96 10.15 13.48 -9.89
N GLU A 97 8.96 13.01 -10.25
CA GLU A 97 7.74 13.40 -9.54
C GLU A 97 7.78 12.85 -8.10
N PRO A 98 7.55 13.70 -7.09
CA PRO A 98 7.56 13.25 -5.72
C PRO A 98 6.36 12.35 -5.42
N TYR A 99 6.52 11.41 -4.50
CA TYR A 99 5.44 10.51 -4.11
C TYR A 99 5.54 10.10 -2.64
N ALA A 100 4.38 9.75 -2.08
CA ALA A 100 4.26 9.24 -0.73
C ALA A 100 4.44 7.72 -0.68
N TYR A 101 5.07 7.23 0.38
CA TYR A 101 5.11 5.78 0.65
C TYR A 101 5.25 5.47 2.14
N ILE A 102 4.75 4.30 2.51
CA ILE A 102 4.96 3.69 3.82
C ILE A 102 6.08 2.67 3.70
N ARG A 103 7.16 2.84 4.47
CA ARG A 103 8.16 1.80 4.71
C ARG A 103 7.78 1.04 5.96
N TRP A 104 7.92 -0.27 5.92
CA TRP A 104 7.68 -1.13 7.07
C TRP A 104 8.78 -2.18 7.23
N ILE A 105 9.00 -2.60 8.46
CA ILE A 105 9.84 -3.74 8.84
C ILE A 105 9.10 -4.52 9.91
N ALA A 106 9.06 -5.83 9.84
CA ALA A 106 8.50 -6.68 10.88
C ALA A 106 9.32 -7.96 11.04
N ASP A 107 9.70 -8.27 12.27
CA ASP A 107 10.19 -9.59 12.62
C ASP A 107 8.96 -10.50 12.82
N LEU A 108 8.80 -11.50 11.95
CA LEU A 108 7.68 -12.44 11.93
C LEU A 108 8.08 -13.83 12.44
N ALA A 109 7.10 -14.73 12.54
CA ALA A 109 7.24 -16.02 13.22
C ALA A 109 8.09 -17.06 12.46
N GLY A 110 8.22 -16.94 11.14
CA GLY A 110 8.85 -17.99 10.34
C GLY A 110 9.30 -17.53 8.96
N ARG A 111 9.66 -18.51 8.11
CA ARG A 111 10.17 -18.28 6.75
C ARG A 111 9.04 -18.26 5.70
N PRO A 112 9.23 -17.58 4.56
CA PRO A 112 8.22 -17.55 3.50
C PRO A 112 7.90 -18.95 2.93
N ASP A 113 8.92 -19.80 2.75
CA ASP A 113 8.77 -21.17 2.23
C ASP A 113 8.00 -22.11 3.17
N LYS A 114 7.75 -21.67 4.41
CA LYS A 114 6.94 -22.38 5.41
C LYS A 114 5.54 -21.78 5.57
N GLY A 115 5.15 -20.87 4.68
CA GLY A 115 3.84 -20.24 4.68
C GLY A 115 3.76 -18.96 5.50
N TYR A 116 4.87 -18.42 6.04
CA TYR A 116 4.88 -17.16 6.77
C TYR A 116 5.08 -15.96 5.85
N GLU A 117 4.33 -15.89 4.76
CA GLU A 117 4.38 -14.78 3.80
C GLU A 117 3.34 -13.70 4.17
N PRO A 118 3.76 -12.49 4.56
CA PRO A 118 2.83 -11.40 4.83
C PRO A 118 2.17 -10.91 3.55
N LYS A 119 0.85 -10.71 3.59
CA LYS A 119 0.03 -10.37 2.42
C LYS A 119 -0.54 -8.96 2.46
N TYR A 120 -0.85 -8.43 3.64
CA TYR A 120 -1.58 -7.19 3.80
C TYR A 120 -1.10 -6.38 5.01
N LEU A 121 -0.95 -5.07 4.80
CA LEU A 121 -0.93 -4.08 5.86
C LEU A 121 -2.32 -3.45 5.99
N ASN A 122 -2.81 -3.32 7.22
CA ASN A 122 -4.11 -2.74 7.51
C ASN A 122 -3.95 -1.51 8.39
N ILE A 123 -4.65 -0.43 8.05
CA ILE A 123 -4.80 0.77 8.88
C ILE A 123 -6.26 0.88 9.27
N VAL A 124 -6.54 0.80 10.57
CA VAL A 124 -7.89 0.85 11.13
C VAL A 124 -8.13 2.23 11.72
N PHE A 125 -9.24 2.85 11.33
CA PHE A 125 -9.65 4.18 11.77
C PHE A 125 -10.81 4.11 12.77
N ALA A 126 -11.01 5.20 13.52
CA ALA A 126 -11.98 5.27 14.61
C ALA A 126 -13.45 5.13 14.19
N ASP A 127 -13.74 5.36 12.91
CA ASP A 127 -15.06 5.16 12.28
C ASP A 127 -15.26 3.72 11.77
N ASN A 128 -14.35 2.80 12.11
CA ASN A 128 -14.29 1.42 11.65
C ASN A 128 -13.92 1.25 10.17
N TYR A 129 -13.52 2.31 9.49
CA TYR A 129 -12.93 2.18 8.16
C TYR A 129 -11.59 1.44 8.27
N VAL A 130 -11.33 0.53 7.33
CA VAL A 130 -10.08 -0.24 7.25
C VAL A 130 -9.47 -0.07 5.88
N LYS A 131 -8.37 0.67 5.80
CA LYS A 131 -7.55 0.72 4.60
C LYS A 131 -6.64 -0.50 4.56
N ARG A 132 -6.80 -1.34 3.53
CA ARG A 132 -5.99 -2.54 3.33
C ARG A 132 -5.05 -2.36 2.13
N PHE A 133 -3.76 -2.51 2.37
CA PHE A 133 -2.72 -2.44 1.36
C PHE A 133 -2.16 -3.84 1.08
N PRO A 134 -2.20 -4.33 -0.17
CA PRO A 134 -1.48 -5.55 -0.53
C PRO A 134 0.02 -5.32 -0.41
N LEU A 135 0.72 -6.29 0.16
CA LEU A 135 2.16 -6.28 0.31
C LEU A 135 2.79 -7.03 -0.85
N GLN A 136 3.54 -6.31 -1.67
CA GLN A 136 4.27 -6.86 -2.80
C GLN A 136 5.71 -6.34 -2.79
N GLY A 137 6.63 -7.14 -3.34
CA GLY A 137 8.04 -6.74 -3.45
C GLY A 137 8.74 -6.53 -2.10
N TRP A 138 8.29 -7.21 -1.05
CA TRP A 138 8.99 -7.26 0.24
C TRP A 138 10.22 -8.16 0.15
N GLU A 139 11.19 -7.93 1.02
CA GLU A 139 12.39 -8.75 1.15
C GLU A 139 12.36 -9.55 2.46
N TYR A 140 12.96 -10.74 2.44
CA TYR A 140 13.13 -11.58 3.62
C TYR A 140 14.61 -11.69 3.97
N HIS A 141 14.91 -11.48 5.25
CA HIS A 141 16.24 -11.57 5.83
C HIS A 141 16.21 -12.44 7.09
N PHE A 142 17.07 -13.44 7.14
CA PHE A 142 17.33 -14.14 8.40
C PHE A 142 18.43 -13.41 9.16
N ILE A 143 18.08 -12.75 10.25
CA ILE A 143 19.03 -11.97 11.04
C ILE A 143 19.51 -12.80 12.21
N THR A 144 20.82 -12.96 12.31
CA THR A 144 21.51 -13.60 13.43
C THR A 144 22.71 -12.73 13.83
N GLY A 145 23.02 -12.66 15.12
CA GLY A 145 24.22 -11.98 15.58
C GLY A 145 24.45 -12.14 17.09
N PRO A 146 25.65 -11.82 17.57
CA PRO A 146 26.07 -12.07 18.96
C PRO A 146 25.26 -11.33 20.03
N TRP A 147 24.44 -10.34 19.63
CA TRP A 147 23.59 -9.52 20.51
C TRP A 147 22.09 -9.60 20.16
N PHE A 148 21.69 -10.55 19.30
CA PHE A 148 20.32 -10.65 18.80
C PHE A 148 19.83 -12.10 18.86
N THR A 149 18.56 -12.30 19.21
CA THR A 149 17.85 -13.55 18.92
C THR A 149 17.70 -13.70 17.41
N SER A 150 17.76 -14.93 16.90
CA SER A 150 17.44 -15.24 15.50
C SER A 150 16.04 -14.73 15.16
N ALA A 151 15.94 -13.86 14.14
CA ALA A 151 14.68 -13.26 13.73
C ALA A 151 14.45 -13.43 12.22
N HIS A 152 13.21 -13.70 11.85
CA HIS A 152 12.74 -13.71 10.48
C HIS A 152 12.25 -12.31 10.13
N GLN A 153 13.15 -11.47 9.61
CA GLN A 153 12.83 -10.08 9.30
C GLN A 153 12.27 -9.96 7.88
N TYR A 154 11.17 -9.23 7.78
CA TYR A 154 10.55 -8.83 6.54
C TYR A 154 10.58 -7.31 6.45
N ASP A 155 10.93 -6.76 5.30
CA ASP A 155 10.83 -5.34 5.05
C ASP A 155 10.30 -5.02 3.66
N GLY A 156 9.61 -3.90 3.55
CA GLY A 156 8.96 -3.53 2.30
C GLY A 156 8.56 -2.06 2.25
N ARG A 157 8.02 -1.68 1.11
CA ARG A 157 7.50 -0.34 0.84
C ARG A 157 6.15 -0.42 0.14
N ILE A 158 5.24 0.45 0.52
CA ILE A 158 3.92 0.61 -0.08
C ILE A 158 3.88 2.02 -0.65
N LYS A 159 3.96 2.14 -1.98
CA LYS A 159 3.74 3.42 -2.66
C LYS A 159 2.26 3.78 -2.53
N LEU A 160 1.96 4.95 -1.99
CA LEU A 160 0.60 5.43 -1.81
C LEU A 160 0.17 6.21 -3.05
N THR A 161 -1.03 5.94 -3.52
CA THR A 161 -1.69 6.76 -4.54
C THR A 161 -2.26 8.02 -3.92
N ASP A 162 -2.60 9.00 -4.77
CA ASP A 162 -3.34 10.18 -4.35
C ASP A 162 -4.72 9.82 -3.77
N VAL A 163 -5.40 8.81 -4.35
CA VAL A 163 -6.66 8.25 -3.83
C VAL A 163 -6.46 7.67 -2.43
N ASP A 164 -5.38 6.92 -2.19
CA ASP A 164 -5.11 6.34 -0.87
C ASP A 164 -4.94 7.43 0.20
N LEU A 165 -4.15 8.46 -0.09
CA LEU A 165 -3.94 9.58 0.82
C LEU A 165 -5.23 10.36 1.08
N TYR A 166 -5.96 10.68 0.01
CA TYR A 166 -7.22 11.39 0.08
C TYR A 166 -8.25 10.62 0.92
N GLU A 167 -8.46 9.34 0.62
CA GLU A 167 -9.38 8.48 1.36
C GLU A 167 -8.98 8.42 2.85
N MET A 168 -7.72 8.10 3.17
CA MET A 168 -7.23 8.11 4.56
C MET A 168 -7.44 9.45 5.28
N SER A 169 -7.42 10.58 4.57
CA SER A 169 -7.64 11.91 5.17
C SER A 169 -9.08 12.20 5.58
N LYS A 170 -10.05 11.45 5.03
CA LYS A 170 -11.48 11.63 5.33
C LYS A 170 -11.95 10.84 6.55
N HIS A 171 -11.13 9.91 7.03
CA HIS A 171 -11.49 9.05 8.15
C HIS A 171 -11.08 9.65 9.50
N GLY A 172 -11.58 9.04 10.58
CA GLY A 172 -11.29 9.45 11.95
C GLY A 172 -9.81 9.27 12.34
N ASN A 173 -9.52 9.19 13.64
CA ASN A 173 -8.15 8.92 14.08
C ASN A 173 -7.78 7.46 13.80
N VAL A 174 -6.53 7.20 13.39
CA VAL A 174 -5.98 5.82 13.39
C VAL A 174 -6.10 5.22 14.79
N LEU A 175 -6.69 4.03 14.87
CA LEU A 175 -6.79 3.18 16.06
C LEU A 175 -5.65 2.15 16.12
N ALA A 176 -5.33 1.54 14.97
CA ALA A 176 -4.31 0.51 14.86
C ALA A 176 -3.73 0.44 13.45
N ILE A 177 -2.46 0.04 13.36
CA ILE A 177 -1.83 -0.39 12.10
C ILE A 177 -1.25 -1.77 12.35
N SER A 178 -1.51 -2.70 11.45
CA SER A 178 -1.16 -4.11 11.59
C SER A 178 -0.77 -4.76 10.26
N ILE A 179 -0.09 -5.90 10.34
CA ILE A 179 0.26 -6.78 9.21
C ILE A 179 -0.13 -8.21 9.59
N ASP A 180 -0.51 -9.03 8.61
CA ASP A 180 -0.62 -10.46 8.87
C ASP A 180 0.77 -11.07 9.07
N ALA A 181 0.91 -11.99 10.00
CA ALA A 181 2.17 -12.66 10.29
C ALA A 181 2.54 -13.73 9.24
N GLY A 182 1.76 -13.82 8.16
CA GLY A 182 1.82 -14.85 7.13
C GLY A 182 1.17 -16.18 7.52
N ASP A 183 1.11 -16.52 8.80
CA ASP A 183 0.40 -17.72 9.30
C ASP A 183 -1.10 -17.49 9.59
N GLY A 184 -1.64 -16.35 9.18
CA GLY A 184 -3.02 -15.92 9.46
C GLY A 184 -3.20 -15.21 10.80
N SER A 185 -2.19 -15.18 11.68
CA SER A 185 -2.20 -14.31 12.86
C SER A 185 -1.86 -12.86 12.50
N ILE A 186 -2.05 -11.93 13.44
CA ILE A 186 -1.85 -10.49 13.22
C ILE A 186 -0.71 -9.98 14.10
N VAL A 187 0.25 -9.31 13.48
CA VAL A 187 1.26 -8.50 14.16
C VAL A 187 0.84 -7.03 14.13
N ASN A 188 0.81 -6.38 15.29
CA ASN A 188 0.43 -4.98 15.41
C ASN A 188 1.67 -4.08 15.45
N PHE A 189 1.75 -3.08 14.57
CA PHE A 189 2.85 -2.12 14.54
C PHE A 189 2.79 -1.07 15.65
N PHE A 190 1.60 -0.71 16.17
CA PHE A 190 1.44 0.40 17.13
C PHE A 190 0.71 0.03 18.42
N TYR A 191 0.40 -1.25 18.65
CA TYR A 191 -0.47 -1.76 19.72
C TYR A 191 -1.84 -1.05 19.82
N SER A 192 -2.91 -1.82 19.67
CA SER A 192 -4.30 -1.35 19.64
C SER A 192 -4.73 -0.58 20.90
N GLY A 193 -5.79 0.23 20.78
CA GLY A 193 -6.37 0.97 21.90
C GLY A 193 -5.66 2.29 22.15
N ASP A 194 -5.27 2.60 23.39
CA ASP A 194 -4.69 3.89 23.79
C ASP A 194 -3.16 3.97 23.71
N LYS A 195 -2.48 2.86 23.43
CA LYS A 195 -1.02 2.85 23.26
C LYS A 195 -0.58 3.66 22.05
N ASN A 196 0.64 4.21 22.10
CA ASN A 196 1.26 4.97 21.01
C ASN A 196 0.34 6.06 20.43
N LYS A 197 -0.41 6.74 21.32
CA LYS A 197 -1.37 7.80 20.97
C LYS A 197 -0.70 8.90 20.13
N THR A 198 0.49 9.31 20.53
CA THR A 198 1.26 10.35 19.86
C THR A 198 1.65 9.92 18.44
N GLU A 199 2.08 8.68 18.25
CA GLU A 199 2.46 8.16 16.95
C GLU A 199 1.28 8.03 15.97
N LYS A 200 0.12 7.62 16.47
CA LYS A 200 -1.12 7.59 15.67
C LYS A 200 -1.52 9.00 15.26
N GLN A 201 -1.40 9.96 16.17
CA GLN A 201 -1.62 11.37 15.85
C GLN A 201 -0.63 11.89 14.82
N TRP A 202 0.66 11.56 14.94
CA TRP A 202 1.66 11.91 13.93
C TRP A 202 1.35 11.29 12.58
N PHE A 203 0.90 10.04 12.53
CA PHE A 203 0.48 9.43 11.27
C PHE A 203 -0.70 10.20 10.64
N ASN A 204 -1.73 10.51 11.43
CA ASN A 204 -2.90 11.27 10.96
C ASN A 204 -2.50 12.66 10.43
N ASN A 205 -1.66 13.38 11.17
CA ASN A 205 -1.16 14.70 10.75
C ASN A 205 -0.28 14.57 9.51
N GLY A 206 0.56 13.53 9.47
CA GLY A 206 1.38 13.16 8.34
C GLY A 206 0.60 12.98 7.05
N VAL A 207 -0.59 12.37 7.11
CA VAL A 207 -1.47 12.23 5.93
C VAL A 207 -1.84 13.63 5.42
N LYS A 208 -2.28 14.54 6.31
CA LYS A 208 -2.63 15.92 5.93
C LYS A 208 -1.45 16.69 5.34
N HIS A 209 -0.26 16.54 5.91
CA HIS A 209 0.94 17.17 5.37
C HIS A 209 1.32 16.60 4.00
N ALA A 210 1.19 15.29 3.80
CA ALA A 210 1.45 14.66 2.51
C ALA A 210 0.48 15.15 1.43
N LEU A 211 -0.83 15.27 1.74
CA LEU A 211 -1.80 15.90 0.82
C LEU A 211 -1.40 17.32 0.44
N LYS A 212 -0.95 18.12 1.41
CA LYS A 212 -0.54 19.50 1.15
C LYS A 212 0.72 19.58 0.30
N ILE A 213 1.74 18.78 0.61
CA ILE A 213 3.03 18.76 -0.10
C ILE A 213 2.86 18.24 -1.53
N LEU A 214 2.04 17.21 -1.73
CA LEU A 214 1.74 16.63 -3.04
C LEU A 214 0.60 17.34 -3.78
N GLU A 215 0.17 18.50 -3.26
CA GLU A 215 -0.97 19.34 -3.69
C GLU A 215 -2.18 18.54 -4.24
N ILE A 216 -2.57 17.51 -3.49
CA ILE A 216 -3.74 16.69 -3.79
C ILE A 216 -5.00 17.52 -3.50
N ASN A 217 -5.75 17.86 -4.55
CA ASN A 217 -6.93 18.73 -4.48
C ASN A 217 -8.21 17.94 -4.18
N ASP A 218 -8.90 18.31 -3.11
CA ASP A 218 -10.18 17.72 -2.69
C ASP A 218 -11.24 17.67 -3.81
N GLU A 219 -11.37 18.73 -4.62
CA GLU A 219 -12.41 18.84 -5.66
C GLU A 219 -12.22 17.81 -6.78
N THR A 220 -10.97 17.55 -7.17
CA THR A 220 -10.68 16.57 -8.23
C THR A 220 -10.67 15.15 -7.69
N MET A 221 -10.38 14.99 -6.39
CA MET A 221 -10.28 13.68 -5.75
C MET A 221 -11.62 13.03 -5.46
N GLU A 222 -12.71 13.78 -5.20
CA GLU A 222 -14.04 13.19 -5.02
C GLU A 222 -14.49 12.40 -6.26
N ALA A 223 -14.35 13.03 -7.44
CA ALA A 223 -14.69 12.38 -8.70
C ALA A 223 -13.78 11.16 -8.97
N LYS A 224 -12.46 11.32 -8.74
CA LYS A 224 -11.49 10.24 -8.92
C LYS A 224 -11.74 9.06 -7.99
N LEU A 225 -12.10 9.33 -6.72
CA LEU A 225 -12.44 8.30 -5.74
C LEU A 225 -13.70 7.54 -6.17
N ALA A 226 -14.76 8.25 -6.56
CA ALA A 226 -16.00 7.63 -7.01
C ALA A 226 -15.79 6.75 -8.26
N GLU A 227 -14.97 7.20 -9.21
CA GLU A 227 -14.61 6.41 -10.39
C GLU A 227 -13.79 5.18 -10.02
N THR A 228 -12.80 5.33 -9.14
CA THR A 228 -11.96 4.21 -8.66
C THR A 228 -12.80 3.14 -7.96
N GLN A 229 -13.73 3.55 -7.09
CA GLN A 229 -14.64 2.64 -6.40
C GLN A 229 -15.59 1.92 -7.37
N LYS A 230 -16.10 2.64 -8.37
CA LYS A 230 -16.95 2.06 -9.42
C LYS A 230 -16.20 1.01 -10.23
N LEU A 231 -14.95 1.28 -10.61
CA LEU A 231 -14.11 0.32 -11.34
C LEU A 231 -13.79 -0.91 -10.49
N ALA A 232 -13.41 -0.72 -9.23
CA ALA A 232 -13.16 -1.83 -8.30
C ALA A 232 -14.40 -2.72 -8.10
N GLU A 233 -15.59 -2.12 -8.02
CA GLU A 233 -16.84 -2.88 -7.91
C GLU A 233 -17.17 -3.64 -9.21
N GLN A 234 -16.92 -3.03 -10.38
CA GLN A 234 -17.08 -3.71 -11.66
C GLN A 234 -16.15 -4.93 -11.79
N GLU A 235 -14.89 -4.79 -11.38
CA GLU A 235 -13.92 -5.90 -11.33
C GLU A 235 -14.36 -6.99 -10.36
N ARG A 236 -14.83 -6.62 -9.16
CA ARG A 236 -15.35 -7.58 -8.17
C ARG A 236 -16.54 -8.37 -8.71
N VAL A 237 -17.50 -7.69 -9.32
CA VAL A 237 -18.68 -8.32 -9.92
C VAL A 237 -18.28 -9.21 -11.10
N ALA A 238 -17.33 -8.78 -11.94
CA ALA A 238 -16.83 -9.60 -13.04
C ALA A 238 -16.14 -10.88 -12.53
N LYS A 239 -15.33 -10.78 -11.47
CA LYS A 239 -14.69 -11.94 -10.85
C LYS A 239 -15.71 -12.92 -10.27
N LEU A 240 -16.70 -12.42 -9.52
CA LEU A 240 -17.77 -13.25 -8.97
C LEU A 240 -18.57 -13.97 -10.06
N ARG A 241 -18.85 -13.29 -11.18
CA ARG A 241 -19.51 -13.93 -12.33
C ARG A 241 -18.67 -15.06 -12.90
N ALA A 242 -17.37 -14.84 -13.10
CA ALA A 242 -16.47 -15.88 -13.60
C ALA A 242 -16.37 -17.08 -12.63
N GLU A 243 -16.33 -16.83 -11.33
CA GLU A 243 -16.35 -17.90 -10.30
C GLU A 243 -17.65 -18.71 -10.35
N VAL A 244 -18.81 -18.05 -10.43
CA VAL A 244 -20.11 -18.72 -10.54
C VAL A 244 -20.25 -19.50 -11.86
N GLU A 245 -19.80 -18.94 -12.98
CA GLU A 245 -19.80 -19.64 -14.27
C GLU A 245 -18.93 -20.90 -14.25
N ALA A 246 -17.77 -20.83 -13.58
CA ALA A 246 -16.90 -21.99 -13.41
C ALA A 246 -17.55 -23.07 -12.53
N GLU A 247 -18.25 -22.68 -11.46
CA GLU A 247 -18.99 -23.60 -10.58
C GLU A 247 -20.14 -24.29 -11.31
N ILE A 248 -20.96 -23.55 -12.06
CA ILE A 248 -22.06 -24.10 -12.87
C ILE A 248 -21.52 -25.11 -13.89
N LYS A 249 -20.39 -24.81 -14.54
CA LYS A 249 -19.76 -25.71 -15.50
C LYS A 249 -19.26 -27.00 -14.83
N ALA A 250 -18.61 -26.88 -13.68
CA ALA A 250 -18.13 -28.04 -12.93
C ALA A 250 -19.28 -28.94 -12.46
N ASP A 251 -20.40 -28.36 -12.04
CA ASP A 251 -21.59 -29.12 -11.66
C ASP A 251 -22.25 -29.82 -12.85
N ALA A 252 -22.33 -29.17 -14.01
CA ALA A 252 -22.83 -29.79 -15.23
C ALA A 252 -21.96 -30.97 -15.69
N GLU A 253 -20.63 -30.83 -15.61
CA GLU A 253 -19.67 -31.92 -15.90
C GLU A 253 -19.85 -33.10 -14.93
N LYS A 254 -20.05 -32.80 -13.64
CA LYS A 254 -20.29 -33.81 -12.60
C LYS A 254 -21.63 -34.54 -12.80
N GLU A 255 -22.68 -33.85 -13.22
CA GLU A 255 -23.97 -34.47 -13.55
C GLU A 255 -23.87 -35.35 -14.80
N ALA A 256 -23.16 -34.89 -15.84
CA ALA A 256 -22.91 -35.67 -17.05
C ALA A 256 -22.15 -36.96 -16.74
N MET A 257 -21.09 -36.87 -15.92
CA MET A 257 -20.31 -38.03 -15.48
C MET A 257 -21.17 -39.02 -14.67
N ARG A 258 -22.04 -38.54 -13.77
CA ARG A 258 -22.99 -39.39 -13.03
C ARG A 258 -23.94 -40.15 -13.97
N LYS A 259 -24.49 -39.47 -14.98
CA LYS A 259 -25.36 -40.11 -15.99
C LYS A 259 -24.61 -41.18 -16.78
N GLN A 260 -23.37 -40.92 -17.15
CA GLN A 260 -22.53 -41.87 -17.89
C GLN A 260 -22.22 -43.13 -17.07
N ILE A 261 -21.86 -42.97 -15.79
CA ILE A 261 -21.62 -44.09 -14.86
C ILE A 261 -22.88 -44.95 -14.68
N LEU A 262 -24.05 -44.31 -14.50
CA LEU A 262 -25.33 -45.02 -14.35
C LEU A 262 -25.66 -45.85 -15.60
N ALA A 263 -25.48 -45.28 -16.79
CA ALA A 263 -25.70 -45.98 -18.05
C ALA A 263 -24.73 -47.17 -18.24
N GLU A 264 -23.45 -47.02 -17.87
CA GLU A 264 -22.49 -48.14 -17.89
C GLU A 264 -22.85 -49.26 -16.90
N MET A 265 -23.38 -48.90 -15.72
CA MET A 265 -23.83 -49.88 -14.72
C MET A 265 -25.07 -50.66 -15.20
N GLU A 266 -26.01 -50.01 -15.88
CA GLU A 266 -27.17 -50.68 -16.48
C GLU A 266 -26.76 -51.61 -17.63
N ALA A 267 -25.83 -51.17 -18.49
CA ALA A 267 -25.33 -51.98 -19.60
C ALA A 267 -24.58 -53.25 -19.14
N LYS A 268 -23.91 -53.21 -17.98
CA LYS A 268 -23.20 -54.37 -17.39
C LYS A 268 -24.10 -55.36 -16.63
N LYS A 269 -25.39 -55.06 -16.47
CA LYS A 269 -26.36 -55.96 -15.82
C LYS A 269 -27.06 -56.91 -16.80
N HIS A 270 -26.80 -56.78 -18.10
CA HIS A 270 -27.24 -57.67 -19.17
C HIS A 270 -26.06 -58.49 -19.70
#